data_AF-A0A7Z9UCS3-F1
#
_entry.id   AF-A0A7Z9UCS3-F1
#
_cell.length_a   1.000
_cell.length_b   1.000
_cell.length_c   1.000
_cell.angle_alpha   90.00
_cell.angle_beta   90.00
_cell.angle_gamma   90.00
#
_symmetry.space_group_name_H-M   'P 1'
#
loop_
_entity.id
_entity.type
_entity.pdbx_description
1 polymer ?
#
loop_
_entity_poly.entity_id
_entity_poly.type
_entity_poly.pdbx_seq_one_letter_code
_entity_poly.pdbx_strand_id
1 'polypeptide(L)'
;MRTSDYKAWKARLIELGAETLAESIMRLACYDDRVYSMVRTLAATTPEESADIFREQLKRAGEGEYLPHDRAGELALDLTTLLQSLRQSVKDPRRGLELLAAFYRADSRILERSDDSYGEIASVFQSDAQTLLTEYGARCEDKEWFQDLLIELYAGDEYGVRYELFTTATEIFSEADIEALTSKLQQRADREQGKVSKRRWLRAIEAMRNPDQ
;
A
#
# COMPACT_ATOMS: atom_id res chain seq x y z
N MET A 1 10.47 5.43 -22.76
CA MET A 1 10.75 6.79 -23.29
C MET A 1 12.08 7.27 -22.71
N ARG A 2 12.98 7.89 -23.49
CA ARG A 2 14.25 8.40 -22.94
C ARG A 2 13.97 9.59 -22.02
N THR A 3 14.68 9.71 -20.90
CA THR A 3 14.44 10.73 -19.86
C THR A 3 14.60 12.17 -20.37
N SER A 4 15.42 12.38 -21.41
CA SER A 4 15.58 13.65 -22.12
C SER A 4 14.29 14.09 -22.82
N ASP A 5 13.59 13.13 -23.44
CA ASP A 5 12.40 13.38 -24.22
C ASP A 5 11.23 13.67 -23.27
N TYR A 6 11.15 12.98 -22.13
CA TYR A 6 10.13 13.22 -21.10
C TYR A 6 10.10 14.69 -20.66
N LYS A 7 11.26 15.26 -20.31
CA LYS A 7 11.33 16.65 -19.82
C LYS A 7 10.93 17.66 -20.89
N ALA A 8 11.41 17.47 -22.12
CA ALA A 8 11.09 18.35 -23.24
C ALA A 8 9.58 18.31 -23.59
N TRP A 9 8.99 17.10 -23.62
CA TRP A 9 7.56 16.94 -23.86
C TRP A 9 6.71 17.53 -22.73
N LYS A 10 7.09 17.30 -21.47
CA LYS A 10 6.40 17.88 -20.31
C LYS A 10 6.36 19.41 -20.37
N ALA A 11 7.48 20.06 -20.70
CA ALA A 11 7.54 21.52 -20.81
C ALA A 11 6.59 22.06 -21.89
N ARG A 12 6.62 21.46 -23.09
CA ARG A 12 5.72 21.82 -24.19
C ARG A 12 4.24 21.61 -23.84
N LEU A 13 3.92 20.53 -23.12
CA LEU A 13 2.55 20.27 -22.67
C LEU A 13 2.06 21.34 -21.68
N ILE A 14 2.91 21.79 -20.75
CA ILE A 14 2.59 22.88 -19.82
C ILE A 14 2.29 24.19 -20.57
N GLU A 15 3.05 24.49 -21.64
CA GLU A 15 2.84 25.69 -22.47
C GLU A 15 1.47 25.71 -23.19
N LEU A 16 0.81 24.56 -23.37
CA LEU A 16 -0.53 24.48 -24.00
C LEU A 16 -1.67 25.01 -23.12
N GLY A 17 -1.41 25.26 -21.83
CA GLY A 17 -2.41 25.72 -20.87
C GLY A 17 -3.23 24.60 -20.22
N ALA A 18 -3.85 24.92 -19.09
CA ALA A 18 -4.56 23.94 -18.27
C ALA A 18 -5.82 23.40 -18.96
N GLU A 19 -6.52 24.23 -19.73
CA GLU A 19 -7.76 23.90 -20.43
C GLU A 19 -7.51 22.85 -21.51
N THR A 20 -6.51 23.08 -22.38
CA THR A 20 -6.13 22.15 -23.45
C THR A 20 -5.68 20.81 -22.88
N LEU A 21 -4.93 20.82 -21.77
CA LEU A 21 -4.51 19.60 -21.08
C LEU A 21 -5.70 18.87 -20.47
N ALA A 22 -6.61 19.56 -19.79
CA ALA A 22 -7.80 18.97 -19.21
C ALA A 22 -8.69 18.30 -20.28
N GLU A 23 -8.95 18.99 -21.41
CA GLU A 23 -9.70 18.41 -22.52
C GLU A 23 -9.00 17.17 -23.11
N SER A 24 -7.68 17.23 -23.28
CA SER A 24 -6.90 16.12 -23.84
C SER A 24 -6.91 14.91 -22.92
N ILE A 25 -6.73 15.11 -21.62
CA ILE A 25 -6.79 14.04 -20.63
C ILE A 25 -8.21 13.46 -20.52
N MET A 26 -9.24 14.30 -20.55
CA MET A 26 -10.64 13.85 -20.57
C MET A 26 -10.97 13.02 -21.81
N ARG A 27 -10.44 13.41 -22.99
CA ARG A 27 -10.58 12.60 -24.21
C ARG A 27 -9.92 11.23 -24.06
N LEU A 28 -8.74 11.15 -23.46
CA LEU A 28 -8.08 9.87 -23.18
C LEU A 28 -8.88 9.04 -22.18
N ALA A 29 -9.43 9.67 -21.14
CA ALA A 29 -10.28 9.03 -20.14
C ALA A 29 -11.55 8.40 -20.72
N CYS A 30 -12.05 8.88 -21.87
CA CYS A 30 -13.18 8.26 -22.56
C CYS A 30 -12.87 6.86 -23.13
N TYR A 31 -11.59 6.50 -23.29
CA TYR A 31 -11.17 5.25 -23.93
C TYR A 31 -10.32 4.35 -23.03
N ASP A 32 -9.85 4.83 -21.87
CA ASP A 32 -9.03 4.05 -20.93
C ASP A 32 -9.50 4.30 -19.49
N ASP A 33 -10.00 3.23 -18.85
CA ASP A 33 -10.54 3.25 -17.48
C ASP A 33 -9.48 3.60 -16.42
N ARG A 34 -8.20 3.33 -16.68
CA ARG A 34 -7.11 3.71 -15.78
C ARG A 34 -6.88 5.22 -15.85
N VAL A 35 -6.95 5.79 -17.06
CA VAL A 35 -6.89 7.25 -17.24
C VAL A 35 -8.10 7.92 -16.59
N TYR A 36 -9.30 7.36 -16.75
CA TYR A 36 -10.50 7.86 -16.06
C TYR A 36 -10.36 7.83 -14.53
N SER A 37 -9.83 6.74 -13.99
CA SER A 37 -9.58 6.58 -12.56
C SER A 37 -8.56 7.60 -12.04
N MET A 38 -7.47 7.83 -12.79
CA MET A 38 -6.49 8.87 -12.49
C MET A 38 -7.11 10.27 -12.49
N VAL A 39 -7.95 10.59 -13.47
CA VAL A 39 -8.66 11.88 -13.54
C VAL A 39 -9.55 12.09 -12.33
N ARG A 40 -10.32 11.08 -11.92
CA ARG A 40 -11.18 11.15 -10.74
C ARG A 40 -10.37 11.50 -9.49
N THR A 41 -9.23 10.83 -9.30
CA THR A 41 -8.32 11.14 -8.18
C THR A 41 -7.80 12.57 -8.26
N LEU A 42 -7.31 13.01 -9.43
CA LEU A 42 -6.74 14.35 -9.60
C LEU A 42 -7.77 15.47 -9.40
N ALA A 43 -9.03 15.21 -9.75
CA ALA A 43 -10.13 16.16 -9.62
C ALA A 43 -10.79 16.14 -8.23
N ALA A 44 -10.42 15.21 -7.34
CA ALA A 44 -10.98 15.13 -6.00
C ALA A 44 -10.67 16.42 -5.23
N THR A 45 -11.70 17.03 -4.64
CA THR A 45 -11.60 18.34 -3.99
C THR A 45 -11.43 18.22 -2.48
N THR A 46 -11.79 17.05 -1.92
CA THR A 46 -11.65 16.78 -0.50
C THR A 46 -10.83 15.51 -0.23
N PRO A 47 -10.20 15.41 0.96
CA PRO A 47 -9.55 14.17 1.39
C PRO A 47 -10.51 12.98 1.47
N GLU A 48 -11.79 13.20 1.80
CA GLU A 48 -12.77 12.11 1.90
C GLU A 48 -13.16 11.58 0.52
N GLU A 49 -13.37 12.45 -0.47
CA GLU A 49 -13.56 12.03 -1.86
C GLU A 49 -12.37 11.20 -2.37
N SER A 50 -11.15 11.62 -2.03
CA SER A 50 -9.93 10.88 -2.39
C SER A 50 -9.89 9.50 -1.74
N ALA A 51 -10.29 9.41 -0.47
CA ALA A 51 -10.37 8.15 0.27
C ALA A 51 -11.43 7.20 -0.31
N ASP A 52 -12.59 7.72 -0.72
CA ASP A 52 -13.65 6.93 -1.34
C ASP A 52 -13.25 6.41 -2.72
N ILE A 53 -12.62 7.26 -3.54
CA ILE A 53 -12.05 6.85 -4.83
C ILE A 53 -11.00 5.75 -4.63
N PHE A 54 -10.12 5.91 -3.64
CA PHE A 54 -9.11 4.89 -3.31
C PHE A 54 -9.76 3.54 -2.96
N ARG A 55 -10.77 3.54 -2.08
CA ARG A 55 -11.49 2.31 -1.70
C ARG A 55 -12.18 1.65 -2.88
N GLU A 56 -12.80 2.44 -3.74
CA GLU A 56 -13.47 1.94 -4.94
C GLU A 56 -12.47 1.27 -5.89
N GLN A 57 -11.34 1.92 -6.16
CA GLN A 57 -10.27 1.37 -7.00
C GLN A 57 -9.66 0.11 -6.39
N LEU A 58 -9.41 0.11 -5.08
CA LEU A 58 -8.90 -1.05 -4.34
C LEU A 58 -9.88 -2.23 -4.36
N LYS A 59 -11.18 -1.94 -4.31
CA LYS A 59 -12.22 -2.97 -4.42
C LYS A 59 -12.18 -3.59 -5.83
N ARG A 60 -12.19 -2.75 -6.87
CA ARG A 60 -12.10 -3.20 -8.27
C ARG A 60 -10.84 -4.01 -8.56
N ALA A 61 -9.71 -3.66 -7.95
CA ALA A 61 -8.46 -4.41 -8.12
C ALA A 61 -8.58 -5.88 -7.65
N GLY A 62 -9.38 -6.15 -6.62
CA GLY A 62 -9.67 -7.49 -6.14
C GLY A 62 -10.90 -8.16 -6.78
N GLU A 63 -11.55 -7.53 -7.76
CA GLU A 63 -12.74 -8.04 -8.42
C GLU A 63 -12.46 -8.29 -9.91
N GLY A 64 -13.17 -9.25 -10.50
CA GLY A 64 -13.10 -9.55 -11.93
C GLY A 64 -12.51 -10.91 -12.24
N GLU A 65 -12.14 -11.10 -13.51
CA GLU A 65 -11.60 -12.38 -13.99
C GLU A 65 -10.18 -12.64 -13.48
N TYR A 66 -9.84 -13.92 -13.44
CA TYR A 66 -8.50 -14.39 -13.10
C TYR A 66 -7.46 -13.88 -14.11
N LEU A 67 -6.33 -13.42 -13.60
CA LEU A 67 -5.23 -12.88 -14.39
C LEU A 67 -4.10 -13.92 -14.50
N PRO A 68 -3.72 -14.34 -15.71
CA PRO A 68 -2.51 -15.14 -15.92
C PRO A 68 -1.24 -14.33 -15.62
N HIS A 69 -0.10 -15.03 -15.44
CA HIS A 69 1.15 -14.43 -14.97
C HIS A 69 1.68 -13.29 -15.86
N ASP A 70 1.43 -13.36 -17.17
CA ASP A 70 1.85 -12.33 -18.14
C ASP A 70 1.05 -11.03 -18.02
N ARG A 71 -0.03 -11.03 -17.22
CA ARG A 71 -0.90 -9.89 -16.93
C ARG A 71 -0.81 -9.44 -15.47
N ALA A 72 -0.12 -10.17 -14.60
CA ALA A 72 0.06 -9.82 -13.19
C ALA A 72 0.76 -8.47 -13.02
N GLY A 73 1.78 -8.18 -13.83
CA GLY A 73 2.48 -6.90 -13.84
C GLY A 73 1.60 -5.68 -14.17
N GLU A 74 0.52 -5.84 -14.92
CA GLU A 74 -0.44 -4.75 -15.16
C GLU A 74 -1.21 -4.41 -13.89
N LEU A 75 -1.66 -5.43 -13.15
CA LEU A 75 -2.32 -5.22 -11.86
C LEU A 75 -1.35 -4.65 -10.81
N ALA A 76 -0.09 -5.12 -10.79
CA ALA A 76 0.94 -4.55 -9.93
C ALA A 76 1.13 -3.04 -10.18
N LEU A 77 1.23 -2.63 -11.46
CA LEU A 77 1.34 -1.22 -11.82
C LEU A 77 0.13 -0.39 -11.39
N ASP A 78 -1.08 -0.94 -11.54
CA ASP A 78 -2.31 -0.29 -11.09
C ASP A 78 -2.33 -0.10 -9.57
N LEU A 79 -1.88 -1.11 -8.80
CA LEU A 79 -1.76 -1.04 -7.34
C LEU A 79 -0.69 -0.03 -6.89
N THR A 80 0.48 0.01 -7.55
CA THR A 80 1.51 1.02 -7.29
C THR A 80 0.97 2.43 -7.55
N THR A 81 0.24 2.61 -8.66
CA THR A 81 -0.38 3.90 -9.01
C THR A 81 -1.41 4.32 -7.96
N LEU A 82 -2.21 3.37 -7.47
CA LEU A 82 -3.19 3.57 -6.40
C LEU A 82 -2.53 4.03 -5.08
N LEU A 83 -1.41 3.42 -4.70
CA LEU A 83 -0.63 3.83 -3.51
C LEU A 83 0.02 5.22 -3.68
N GLN A 84 0.51 5.54 -4.87
CA GLN A 84 1.03 6.89 -5.16
C GLN A 84 -0.05 7.96 -5.07
N SER A 85 -1.25 7.65 -5.58
CA SER A 85 -2.44 8.48 -5.45
C SER A 85 -2.78 8.74 -3.98
N LEU A 86 -2.77 7.70 -3.13
CA LEU A 86 -2.98 7.84 -1.69
C LEU A 86 -1.96 8.80 -1.06
N ARG A 87 -0.67 8.59 -1.32
CA ARG A 87 0.43 9.44 -0.83
C ARG A 87 0.24 10.92 -1.21
N GLN A 88 -0.25 11.18 -2.42
CA GLN A 88 -0.44 12.53 -2.94
C GLN A 88 -1.68 13.22 -2.36
N SER A 89 -2.77 12.49 -2.18
CA SER A 89 -4.08 13.05 -1.81
C SER A 89 -4.35 13.08 -0.31
N VAL A 90 -3.84 12.10 0.46
CA VAL A 90 -4.11 11.98 1.90
C VAL A 90 -2.90 12.42 2.70
N LYS A 91 -3.01 13.52 3.44
CA LYS A 91 -1.92 14.08 4.26
C LYS A 91 -1.98 13.69 5.73
N ASP A 92 -3.19 13.42 6.23
CA ASP A 92 -3.38 12.98 7.61
C ASP A 92 -2.77 11.58 7.82
N PRO A 93 -1.83 11.41 8.77
CA PRO A 93 -1.14 10.14 8.98
C PRO A 93 -2.04 9.00 9.41
N ARG A 94 -2.98 9.25 10.34
CA ARG A 94 -3.89 8.22 10.84
C ARG A 94 -4.79 7.72 9.72
N ARG A 95 -5.36 8.62 8.94
CA ARG A 95 -6.19 8.30 7.78
C ARG A 95 -5.42 7.55 6.69
N GLY A 96 -4.18 7.95 6.43
CA GLY A 96 -3.29 7.24 5.52
C GLY A 96 -3.07 5.78 5.95
N LEU A 97 -2.80 5.55 7.23
CA LEU A 97 -2.64 4.21 7.81
C LEU A 97 -3.93 3.38 7.77
N GLU A 98 -5.11 3.98 7.99
CA GLU A 98 -6.39 3.29 7.84
C GLU A 98 -6.64 2.79 6.41
N LEU A 99 -6.29 3.62 5.40
CA LEU A 99 -6.43 3.27 4.00
C LEU A 99 -5.39 2.24 3.56
N LEU A 100 -4.15 2.33 4.05
CA LEU A 100 -3.14 1.29 3.87
C LEU A 100 -3.55 -0.03 4.54
N ALA A 101 -4.17 0.01 5.71
CA ALA A 101 -4.70 -1.18 6.34
C ALA A 101 -5.80 -1.83 5.49
N ALA A 102 -6.66 -1.03 4.84
CA ALA A 102 -7.62 -1.55 3.87
C ALA A 102 -6.90 -2.20 2.66
N PHE A 103 -5.81 -1.61 2.19
CA PHE A 103 -4.96 -2.17 1.13
C PHE A 103 -4.39 -3.53 1.52
N TYR A 104 -3.73 -3.65 2.67
CA TYR A 104 -3.20 -4.92 3.16
C TYR A 104 -4.30 -5.97 3.34
N ARG A 105 -5.46 -5.62 3.89
CA ARG A 105 -6.61 -6.54 4.02
C ARG A 105 -7.19 -7.01 2.69
N ALA A 106 -6.85 -6.35 1.58
CA ALA A 106 -7.27 -6.76 0.25
C ALA A 106 -6.31 -7.79 -0.39
N ASP A 107 -5.18 -8.12 0.24
CA ASP A 107 -4.16 -9.01 -0.31
C ASP A 107 -4.72 -10.33 -0.85
N SER A 108 -5.54 -11.03 -0.07
CA SER A 108 -6.00 -12.37 -0.36
C SER A 108 -6.86 -12.36 -1.63
N ARG A 109 -7.86 -11.48 -1.70
CA ARG A 109 -8.70 -11.35 -2.91
C ARG A 109 -7.91 -10.90 -4.15
N ILE A 110 -6.83 -10.13 -3.98
CA ILE A 110 -6.00 -9.64 -5.08
C ILE A 110 -5.08 -10.76 -5.59
N LEU A 111 -4.43 -11.49 -4.67
CA LEU A 111 -3.51 -12.57 -4.98
C LEU A 111 -4.24 -13.81 -5.50
N GLU A 112 -5.41 -14.16 -4.95
CA GLU A 112 -6.25 -15.24 -5.49
C GLU A 112 -6.73 -14.98 -6.91
N ARG A 113 -6.85 -13.71 -7.28
CA ARG A 113 -7.27 -13.30 -8.63
C ARG A 113 -6.12 -13.40 -9.64
N SER A 114 -4.87 -13.59 -9.25
CA SER A 114 -3.73 -13.53 -10.17
C SER A 114 -2.72 -14.66 -9.98
N ASP A 115 -2.14 -15.13 -11.09
CA ASP A 115 -0.92 -15.94 -11.04
C ASP A 115 0.28 -15.03 -10.74
N ASP A 116 0.54 -14.76 -9.47
CA ASP A 116 1.67 -13.95 -9.03
C ASP A 116 2.97 -14.77 -8.84
N SER A 117 3.20 -15.81 -9.66
CA SER A 117 4.39 -16.67 -9.54
C SER A 117 5.72 -15.93 -9.73
N TYR A 118 5.73 -14.78 -10.42
CA TYR A 118 6.89 -13.88 -10.50
C TYR A 118 7.01 -12.88 -9.35
N GLY A 119 6.01 -12.80 -8.45
CA GLY A 119 6.02 -11.95 -7.27
C GLY A 119 5.88 -10.46 -7.54
N GLU A 120 5.35 -10.06 -8.70
CA GLU A 120 5.19 -8.65 -9.07
C GLU A 120 4.15 -7.97 -8.17
N ILE A 121 3.03 -8.64 -7.88
CA ILE A 121 1.98 -8.12 -7.00
C ILE A 121 2.44 -8.18 -5.54
N ALA A 122 3.01 -9.30 -5.09
CA ALA A 122 3.58 -9.45 -3.76
C ALA A 122 4.61 -8.35 -3.45
N SER A 123 5.44 -7.98 -4.42
CA SER A 123 6.42 -6.89 -4.30
C SER A 123 5.75 -5.54 -3.99
N VAL A 124 4.57 -5.24 -4.53
CA VAL A 124 3.84 -4.00 -4.21
C VAL A 124 3.46 -3.93 -2.73
N PHE A 125 3.01 -5.05 -2.15
CA PHE A 125 2.69 -5.12 -0.72
C PHE A 125 3.93 -5.02 0.17
N GLN A 126 5.02 -5.69 -0.23
CA GLN A 126 6.24 -5.81 0.55
C GLN A 126 7.15 -4.57 0.46
N SER A 127 7.09 -3.83 -0.65
CA SER A 127 7.97 -2.66 -0.91
C SER A 127 7.19 -1.35 -0.94
N ASP A 128 6.28 -1.18 -1.89
CA ASP A 128 5.62 0.11 -2.14
C ASP A 128 4.70 0.49 -0.98
N ALA A 129 3.86 -0.46 -0.53
CA ALA A 129 2.97 -0.27 0.61
C ALA A 129 3.76 -0.13 1.91
N GLN A 130 4.86 -0.88 2.08
CA GLN A 130 5.73 -0.79 3.26
C GLN A 130 6.39 0.60 3.36
N THR A 131 6.91 1.11 2.25
CA THR A 131 7.47 2.47 2.18
C THR A 131 6.44 3.50 2.65
N LEU A 132 5.21 3.41 2.15
CA LEU A 132 4.15 4.34 2.51
C LEU A 132 3.68 4.17 3.97
N LEU A 133 3.67 2.94 4.47
CA LEU A 133 3.38 2.62 5.86
C LEU A 133 4.40 3.25 6.80
N THR A 134 5.70 3.17 6.49
CA THR A 134 6.76 3.85 7.24
C THR A 134 6.56 5.36 7.23
N GLU A 135 6.28 5.95 6.06
CA GLU A 135 6.09 7.40 5.91
C GLU A 135 4.90 7.94 6.71
N TYR A 136 3.76 7.24 6.74
CA TYR A 136 2.64 7.64 7.58
C TYR A 136 2.85 7.28 9.05
N GLY A 137 3.40 6.09 9.31
CA GLY A 137 3.70 5.59 10.65
C GLY A 137 4.61 6.53 11.44
N ALA A 138 5.70 7.00 10.83
CA ALA A 138 6.63 7.94 11.44
C ALA A 138 5.95 9.23 11.93
N ARG A 139 4.95 9.72 11.18
CA ARG A 139 4.19 10.94 11.50
C ARG A 139 2.94 10.71 12.36
N CYS A 140 2.56 9.46 12.60
CA CYS A 140 1.41 9.14 13.44
C CYS A 140 1.75 9.35 14.92
N GLU A 141 0.97 10.17 15.63
CA GLU A 141 1.17 10.46 17.05
C GLU A 141 0.67 9.32 17.96
N ASP A 142 -0.41 8.66 17.58
CA ASP A 142 -1.04 7.57 18.34
C ASP A 142 -0.33 6.24 18.07
N LYS A 143 0.87 6.08 18.65
CA LYS A 143 1.72 4.90 18.45
C LYS A 143 1.10 3.63 19.01
N GLU A 144 0.36 3.73 20.12
CA GLU A 144 -0.31 2.57 20.71
C GLU A 144 -1.37 1.99 19.76
N TRP A 145 -2.23 2.85 19.20
CA TRP A 145 -3.18 2.44 18.17
C TRP A 145 -2.49 1.84 16.95
N PHE A 146 -1.39 2.46 16.49
CA PHE A 146 -0.71 1.98 15.31
C PHE A 146 -0.04 0.60 15.53
N GLN A 147 0.50 0.34 16.71
CA GLN A 147 0.98 -0.99 17.09
C GLN A 147 -0.13 -2.04 17.03
N ASP A 148 -1.31 -1.72 17.56
CA ASP A 148 -2.44 -2.66 17.55
C ASP A 148 -2.93 -2.94 16.13
N LEU A 149 -2.89 -1.92 15.25
CA LEU A 149 -3.17 -2.07 13.82
C LEU A 149 -2.16 -3.00 13.14
N LEU A 150 -0.85 -2.81 13.35
CA LEU A 150 0.18 -3.69 12.78
C LEU A 150 0.00 -5.14 13.21
N ILE A 151 -0.28 -5.37 14.50
CA ILE A 151 -0.50 -6.71 15.03
C ILE A 151 -1.73 -7.36 14.38
N GLU A 152 -2.83 -6.62 14.21
CA GLU A 152 -4.04 -7.13 13.55
C GLU A 152 -3.77 -7.47 12.08
N LEU A 153 -3.10 -6.57 11.34
CA LEU A 153 -2.74 -6.82 9.96
C LEU A 153 -1.85 -8.06 9.81
N TYR A 154 -0.83 -8.21 10.65
CA TYR A 154 0.06 -9.36 10.62
C TYR A 154 -0.64 -10.68 11.00
N ALA A 155 -1.62 -10.63 11.90
CA ALA A 155 -2.42 -11.80 12.27
C ALA A 155 -3.18 -12.38 11.07
N GLY A 156 -3.66 -11.51 10.19
CA GLY A 156 -4.42 -11.85 8.98
C GLY A 156 -3.57 -12.11 7.74
N ASP A 157 -2.26 -12.33 7.88
CA ASP A 157 -1.39 -12.62 6.74
C ASP A 157 -1.51 -14.09 6.31
N GLU A 158 -2.29 -14.31 5.25
CA GLU A 158 -2.53 -15.64 4.67
C GLU A 158 -1.53 -15.98 3.54
N TYR A 159 -0.97 -14.95 2.89
CA TYR A 159 -0.11 -15.09 1.71
C TYR A 159 1.36 -14.74 1.96
N GLY A 160 1.72 -14.29 3.16
CA GLY A 160 3.10 -13.95 3.52
C GLY A 160 3.56 -12.58 3.04
N VAL A 161 2.66 -11.76 2.49
CA VAL A 161 2.99 -10.43 1.94
C VAL A 161 3.02 -9.35 3.01
N ARG A 162 2.59 -9.67 4.23
CA ARG A 162 2.61 -8.75 5.39
C ARG A 162 3.75 -9.06 6.36
N TYR A 163 4.67 -9.95 5.98
CA TYR A 163 5.82 -10.30 6.81
C TYR A 163 6.68 -9.08 7.19
N GLU A 164 6.87 -8.19 6.22
CA GLU A 164 7.72 -6.99 6.31
C GLU A 164 7.13 -5.86 7.16
N LEU A 165 5.89 -5.99 7.68
CA LEU A 165 5.25 -4.93 8.48
C LEU A 165 6.08 -4.46 9.67
N PHE A 166 6.98 -5.30 10.17
CA PHE A 166 7.83 -5.04 11.32
C PHE A 166 9.28 -4.70 11.00
N THR A 167 9.74 -4.82 9.75
CA THR A 167 11.17 -4.58 9.41
C THR A 167 11.56 -3.12 9.46
N THR A 168 10.62 -2.18 9.27
CA THR A 168 10.86 -0.74 9.43
C THR A 168 10.40 -0.18 10.77
N ALA A 169 10.12 -1.03 11.77
CA ALA A 169 9.58 -0.59 13.06
C ALA A 169 10.48 0.44 13.77
N THR A 170 11.81 0.31 13.64
CA THR A 170 12.80 1.22 14.22
C THR A 170 12.80 2.61 13.58
N GLU A 171 12.28 2.76 12.36
CA GLU A 171 12.10 4.05 11.69
C GLU A 171 10.83 4.77 12.16
N ILE A 172 9.90 4.03 12.77
CA ILE A 172 8.56 4.52 13.12
C ILE A 172 8.41 4.76 14.63
N PHE A 173 8.98 3.88 15.44
CA PHE A 173 8.73 3.77 16.87
C PHE A 173 9.97 4.16 17.69
N SER A 174 9.75 4.74 18.87
CA SER A 174 10.83 4.93 19.84
C SER A 174 11.25 3.57 20.45
N GLU A 175 12.38 3.54 21.16
CA GLU A 175 12.82 2.33 21.86
C GLU A 175 11.76 1.82 22.86
N ALA A 176 11.13 2.73 23.61
CA ALA A 176 10.05 2.38 24.55
C ALA A 176 8.82 1.80 23.82
N ASP A 177 8.47 2.34 22.65
CA ASP A 177 7.40 1.81 21.82
C ASP A 177 7.73 0.41 21.29
N ILE A 178 8.97 0.18 20.86
CA ILE A 178 9.45 -1.14 20.37
C ILE A 178 9.42 -2.17 21.50
N GLU A 179 9.81 -1.80 22.72
CA GLU A 179 9.70 -2.67 23.90
C GLU A 179 8.24 -3.03 24.19
N ALA A 180 7.34 -2.04 24.16
CA ALA A 180 5.91 -2.26 24.35
C ALA A 180 5.33 -3.20 23.28
N LEU A 181 5.67 -2.97 22.01
CA LEU A 181 5.25 -3.81 20.88
C LEU A 181 5.81 -5.23 21.01
N THR A 182 7.08 -5.38 21.38
CA THR A 182 7.72 -6.67 21.64
C THR A 182 7.00 -7.44 22.74
N SER A 183 6.63 -6.76 23.83
CA SER A 183 5.84 -7.36 24.92
C SER A 183 4.45 -7.81 24.45
N LYS A 184 3.75 -6.99 23.65
CA LYS A 184 2.45 -7.34 23.05
C LYS A 184 2.54 -8.58 22.15
N LEU A 185 3.61 -8.72 21.37
CA LEU A 185 3.85 -9.88 20.49
C LEU A 185 4.24 -11.13 21.29
N GLN A 186 5.10 -10.99 22.30
CA GLN A 186 5.52 -12.10 23.17
C GLN A 186 4.33 -12.68 23.93
N GLN A 187 3.47 -11.84 24.49
CA GLN A 187 2.24 -12.29 25.17
C GLN A 187 1.32 -13.09 24.24
N ARG A 188 1.26 -12.76 22.94
CA ARG A 188 0.50 -13.55 21.95
C ARG A 188 1.20 -14.88 21.69
N ALA A 189 2.51 -14.87 21.46
CA ALA A 189 3.32 -16.08 21.29
C ALA A 189 3.16 -17.07 22.45
N ASP A 190 3.04 -16.58 23.69
CA ASP A 190 2.89 -17.42 24.88
C ASP A 190 1.48 -17.98 25.07
N ARG A 191 0.46 -17.35 24.48
CA ARG A 191 -0.93 -17.83 24.48
C ARG A 191 -1.19 -18.87 23.38
N GLU A 192 -0.36 -18.91 22.35
CA GLU A 192 -0.48 -19.87 21.25
C GLU A 192 -0.14 -21.29 21.70
N GLN A 193 -1.04 -22.23 21.41
CA GLN A 193 -0.81 -23.66 21.65
C GLN A 193 -0.07 -24.33 20.46
N GLY A 194 -0.17 -23.74 19.27
CA GLY A 194 0.41 -24.28 18.04
C GLY A 194 1.85 -23.80 17.79
N LYS A 195 2.73 -24.70 17.34
CA LYS A 195 4.12 -24.34 16.98
C LYS A 195 4.18 -23.30 15.85
N VAL A 196 3.30 -23.42 14.85
CA VAL A 196 3.27 -22.53 13.68
C VAL A 196 2.77 -21.13 14.08
N SER A 197 1.64 -21.06 14.80
CA SER A 197 1.08 -19.79 15.26
C SER A 197 2.00 -19.08 16.26
N LYS A 198 2.64 -19.82 17.17
CA LYS A 198 3.68 -19.27 18.04
C LYS A 198 4.86 -18.71 17.24
N ARG A 199 5.36 -19.45 16.24
CA ARG A 199 6.51 -19.03 15.42
C ARG A 199 6.21 -17.76 14.63
N ARG A 200 4.98 -17.56 14.17
CA ARG A 200 4.56 -16.31 13.51
C ARG A 200 4.87 -15.09 14.40
N TRP A 201 4.42 -15.08 15.65
CA TRP A 201 4.66 -13.95 16.55
C TRP A 201 6.13 -13.74 16.90
N LEU A 202 6.89 -14.83 17.07
CA LEU A 202 8.33 -14.73 17.33
C LEU A 202 9.09 -14.15 16.13
N ARG A 203 8.69 -14.49 14.90
CA ARG A 203 9.28 -13.92 13.69
C ARG A 203 9.05 -12.41 13.58
N ALA A 204 7.88 -11.91 13.97
CA ALA A 204 7.65 -10.46 14.04
C ALA A 204 8.63 -9.76 15.01
N ILE A 205 8.93 -10.40 16.16
CA ILE A 205 9.93 -9.89 17.10
C ILE A 205 11.34 -9.93 16.50
N GLU A 206 11.68 -11.00 15.80
CA GLU A 206 12.96 -11.14 15.10
C GLU A 206 13.13 -10.05 14.02
N ALA A 207 12.10 -9.82 13.22
CA ALA A 207 12.09 -8.82 12.15
C ALA A 207 12.35 -7.39 12.67
N MET A 208 11.81 -7.03 13.85
CA MET A 208 12.10 -5.72 14.47
C MET A 208 13.55 -5.59 14.96
N ARG A 209 14.17 -6.71 15.37
CA ARG A 209 15.52 -6.72 15.98
C ARG A 209 16.63 -6.85 14.95
N ASN A 210 16.35 -7.55 13.85
CA ASN A 210 17.28 -7.84 12.77
C ASN A 210 16.61 -7.53 11.42
N PRO A 211 16.40 -6.24 11.07
CA PRO A 211 15.68 -5.86 9.86
C PRO A 211 16.43 -6.20 8.55
N ASP A 212 17.73 -6.52 8.63
CA ASP A 212 18.58 -6.87 7.48
C ASP A 212 18.69 -8.39 7.20
N GLN A 213 17.87 -9.25 7.84
CA GLN A 213 17.88 -10.72 7.70
C GLN A 213 16.59 -11.27 7.11
#